data_AF-A0A958W308-F1
#
_entry.id   AF-A0A958W308-F1
#
_cell.length_a   1.000
_cell.length_b   1.000
_cell.length_c   1.000
_cell.angle_alpha   90.00
_cell.angle_beta   90.00
_cell.angle_gamma   90.00
#
_symmetry.space_group_name_H-M   'P 1'
#
loop_
_entity.id
_entity.type
_entity.pdbx_description
1 polymer ?
#
loop_
_entity_poly.entity_id
_entity_poly.type
_entity_poly.pdbx_seq_one_letter_code
_entity_poly.pdbx_strand_id
1 'polypeptide(L)'
;MKRRTFIKTGIVLASLGLLSLLTIPSFKKTVTKMLQKDTAQLKLNKSSIEKFMKDANKEQFWVKFSRGKKILIVAFTYVGIFKSMLPFYNKYIQYRGQITGHFLLSTDFFMQKMDPNQQVQYTQFYNPYRQACYNPFSTHYYPEKV
;
A
#
# COMPACT_ATOMS: atom_id res chain seq x y z
N MET A 1 -8.97 28.78 32.26
CA MET A 1 -9.50 27.39 32.36
C MET A 1 -9.20 26.82 33.73
N LYS A 2 -10.17 26.19 34.42
CA LYS A 2 -9.93 25.55 35.73
C LYS A 2 -9.10 24.28 35.54
N ARG A 3 -8.02 24.11 36.32
CA ARG A 3 -7.05 22.98 36.25
C ARG A 3 -7.72 21.60 36.24
N ARG A 4 -8.84 21.46 36.96
CA ARG A 4 -9.65 20.22 37.00
C ARG A 4 -10.33 19.90 35.66
N THR A 5 -10.75 20.91 34.91
CA THR A 5 -11.39 20.72 33.60
C THR A 5 -10.36 20.26 32.58
N PHE A 6 -9.16 20.85 32.58
CA PHE A 6 -8.05 20.45 31.71
C PHE A 6 -7.58 19.00 31.96
N ILE A 7 -7.47 18.61 33.23
CA ILE A 7 -7.10 17.22 33.58
C ILE A 7 -8.18 16.24 33.12
N LYS A 8 -9.46 16.56 33.33
CA LYS A 8 -10.57 15.71 32.87
C LYS A 8 -10.60 15.58 31.36
N THR A 9 -10.46 16.67 30.59
CA THR A 9 -10.39 16.59 29.12
C THR A 9 -9.13 15.86 28.64
N GLY A 10 -7.99 16.07 29.29
CA GLY A 10 -6.75 15.34 28.97
C GLY A 10 -6.88 13.83 29.16
N ILE A 11 -7.50 13.38 30.26
CA ILE A 11 -7.76 11.95 30.52
C ILE A 11 -8.75 11.36 29.51
N VAL A 12 -9.82 12.09 29.19
CA VAL A 12 -10.81 11.65 28.18
C VAL A 12 -10.17 11.53 26.79
N LEU A 13 -9.35 12.51 26.38
CA LEU A 13 -8.65 12.46 25.10
C LEU A 13 -7.57 11.36 25.07
N ALA A 14 -6.85 11.15 26.16
CA ALA A 14 -5.85 10.08 26.26
C ALA A 14 -6.49 8.68 26.22
N SER A 15 -7.62 8.49 26.90
CA SER A 15 -8.36 7.21 26.91
C SER A 15 -9.00 6.90 25.55
N LEU A 16 -9.58 7.90 24.88
CA LEU A 16 -10.05 7.77 23.49
C LEU A 16 -8.88 7.48 22.53
N GLY A 17 -7.73 8.13 22.71
CA GLY A 17 -6.51 7.85 21.96
C GLY A 17 -6.02 6.40 22.14
N LEU A 18 -6.00 5.89 23.37
CA LEU A 18 -5.59 4.52 23.69
C LEU A 18 -6.54 3.46 23.14
N LEU A 19 -7.85 3.67 23.23
CA LEU A 19 -8.85 2.78 22.62
C LEU A 19 -8.72 2.72 21.10
N SER A 20 -8.41 3.86 20.46
CA SER A 20 -8.14 3.88 19.01
C SER A 20 -6.94 3.01 18.62
N LEU A 21 -5.87 3.00 19.43
CA LEU A 21 -4.66 2.21 19.21
C LEU A 21 -4.92 0.69 19.26
N LEU A 22 -5.85 0.23 20.11
CA LEU A 22 -6.23 -1.18 20.23
C LEU A 22 -7.05 -1.68 19.04
N THR A 23 -7.76 -0.79 18.35
CA THR A 23 -8.52 -1.13 17.13
C THR A 23 -7.71 -1.01 15.84
N ILE A 24 -6.42 -0.66 15.92
CA ILE A 24 -5.58 -0.48 14.73
C ILE A 24 -5.41 -1.82 14.01
N PRO A 25 -5.89 -1.94 12.76
CA PRO A 25 -5.75 -3.17 12.00
C PRO A 25 -4.27 -3.43 11.70
N SER A 26 -3.91 -4.71 11.61
CA SER A 26 -2.53 -5.09 11.33
C SER A 26 -2.01 -4.44 10.05
N PHE A 27 -0.73 -4.09 10.03
CA PHE A 27 -0.09 -3.49 8.87
C PHE A 27 -0.30 -4.34 7.60
N LYS A 28 -0.20 -5.67 7.71
CA LYS A 28 -0.44 -6.59 6.59
C LYS A 28 -1.87 -6.51 6.06
N LYS A 29 -2.88 -6.47 6.94
CA LYS A 29 -4.29 -6.33 6.57
C LYS A 29 -4.56 -4.99 5.88
N THR A 30 -3.93 -3.93 6.39
CA THR A 30 -4.00 -2.59 5.80
C THR A 30 -3.41 -2.57 4.39
N VAL A 31 -2.21 -3.14 4.20
CA VAL A 31 -1.59 -3.22 2.87
C VAL A 31 -2.44 -4.04 1.91
N THR A 32 -3.01 -5.16 2.35
CA THR A 32 -3.90 -5.98 1.52
C THR A 32 -5.12 -5.18 1.05
N LYS A 33 -5.78 -4.49 1.98
CA LYS A 33 -6.94 -3.62 1.67
C LYS A 33 -6.55 -2.47 0.74
N MET A 34 -5.39 -1.88 0.97
CA MET A 34 -4.85 -0.80 0.14
C MET A 34 -4.60 -1.29 -1.29
N LEU A 35 -3.92 -2.42 -1.47
CA LEU A 35 -3.68 -3.02 -2.79
C LEU A 35 -4.99 -3.35 -3.49
N GLN A 36 -5.95 -3.99 -2.80
CA GLN A 36 -7.28 -4.29 -3.35
C GLN A 36 -8.00 -3.04 -3.85
N LYS A 37 -7.88 -1.92 -3.13
CA LYS A 37 -8.47 -0.65 -3.53
C LYS A 37 -7.74 -0.03 -4.71
N ASP A 38 -6.41 -0.05 -4.69
CA ASP A 38 -5.56 0.57 -5.70
C ASP A 38 -5.65 -0.15 -7.04
N THR A 39 -5.88 -1.46 -7.01
CA THR A 39 -5.99 -2.30 -8.21
C THR A 39 -7.42 -2.73 -8.49
N ALA A 40 -8.43 -2.03 -7.93
CA ALA A 40 -9.84 -2.39 -8.10
C ALA A 40 -10.31 -2.35 -9.56
N GLN A 41 -9.64 -1.54 -10.40
CA GLN A 41 -9.92 -1.43 -11.84
C GLN A 41 -9.23 -2.52 -12.67
N LEU A 42 -8.31 -3.28 -12.09
CA LEU A 42 -7.57 -4.33 -12.79
C LEU A 42 -8.27 -5.68 -12.56
N LYS A 43 -8.32 -6.51 -13.61
CA LYS A 43 -8.79 -7.90 -13.48
C LYS A 43 -7.74 -8.75 -12.79
N LEU A 44 -7.74 -8.70 -11.46
CA LEU A 44 -6.74 -9.34 -10.62
C LEU A 44 -7.35 -10.45 -9.76
N ASN A 45 -6.71 -11.62 -9.74
CA ASN A 45 -7.07 -12.70 -8.83
C ASN A 45 -6.64 -12.33 -7.39
N LYS A 46 -7.52 -12.49 -6.39
CA LYS A 46 -7.21 -12.21 -4.98
C LYS A 46 -5.95 -12.95 -4.49
N SER A 47 -5.72 -14.16 -5.00
CA SER A 47 -4.52 -14.95 -4.68
C SER A 47 -3.21 -14.27 -5.11
N SER A 48 -3.22 -13.38 -6.11
CA SER A 48 -2.04 -12.63 -6.54
C SER A 48 -1.53 -11.70 -5.43
N ILE A 49 -2.44 -11.02 -4.71
CA ILE A 49 -2.07 -10.17 -3.57
C ILE A 49 -1.53 -11.02 -2.43
N GLU A 50 -2.12 -12.19 -2.16
CA GLU A 50 -1.67 -13.09 -1.10
C GLU A 50 -0.27 -13.64 -1.37
N LYS A 51 0.00 -14.07 -2.61
CA LYS A 51 1.33 -14.50 -3.06
C LYS A 51 2.36 -13.40 -2.90
N PHE A 52 2.04 -12.18 -3.35
CA PHE A 52 2.90 -11.02 -3.15
C PHE A 52 3.18 -10.76 -1.66
N MET A 53 2.15 -10.79 -0.80
CA MET A 53 2.33 -10.56 0.63
C MET A 53 3.22 -11.63 1.27
N LYS A 54 3.11 -12.89 0.85
CA LYS A 54 3.96 -13.99 1.30
C LYS A 54 5.42 -13.76 0.89
N ASP A 55 5.66 -13.48 -0.39
CA ASP A 55 7.02 -13.31 -0.90
C ASP A 55 7.68 -12.01 -0.39
N ALA A 56 6.92 -10.93 -0.24
CA ALA A 56 7.39 -9.70 0.39
C ALA A 56 7.85 -9.91 1.84
N ASN A 57 7.22 -10.82 2.59
CA ASN A 57 7.72 -11.20 3.92
C ASN A 57 9.02 -12.02 3.81
N LYS A 58 9.09 -12.97 2.87
CA LYS A 58 10.27 -13.82 2.65
C LYS A 58 11.50 -12.98 2.27
N GLU A 59 11.32 -12.01 1.38
CA GLU A 59 12.37 -11.10 0.90
C GLU A 59 12.62 -9.91 1.85
N GLN A 60 12.04 -9.93 3.07
CA GLN A 60 12.24 -8.88 4.08
C GLN A 60 11.89 -7.46 3.60
N PHE A 61 11.02 -7.32 2.59
CA PHE A 61 10.63 -6.05 1.99
C PHE A 61 10.11 -5.04 3.01
N TRP A 62 9.46 -5.53 4.07
CA TRP A 62 8.83 -4.69 5.09
C TRP A 62 9.81 -4.03 6.06
N VAL A 63 11.09 -4.42 6.06
CA VAL A 63 12.12 -3.86 6.95
C VAL A 63 12.39 -2.37 6.63
N LYS A 64 12.26 -1.96 5.36
CA LYS A 64 12.43 -0.55 4.96
C LYS A 64 11.34 0.39 5.52
N PHE A 65 10.23 -0.17 5.98
CA PHE A 65 9.15 0.55 6.65
C PHE A 65 9.32 0.46 8.17
N SER A 66 9.92 1.50 8.76
CA SER A 66 10.02 1.62 10.22
C SER A 66 8.64 1.65 10.88
N ARG A 67 8.60 1.43 12.20
CA ARG A 67 7.34 1.40 12.97
C ARG A 67 6.49 2.66 12.75
N GLY A 68 7.10 3.83 12.76
CA GLY A 68 6.41 5.11 12.48
C GLY A 68 5.80 5.17 11.08
N LYS A 69 6.53 4.70 10.05
CA LYS A 69 6.00 4.62 8.67
C LYS A 69 4.81 3.66 8.57
N LYS A 70 4.89 2.51 9.24
CA LYS A 70 3.79 1.53 9.29
C LYS A 70 2.55 2.14 9.94
N ILE A 71 2.69 2.80 11.09
CA ILE A 71 1.58 3.49 11.78
C ILE A 71 0.97 4.55 10.87
N LEU A 72 1.79 5.36 10.22
CA LEU A 72 1.33 6.38 9.28
C LEU A 72 0.52 5.78 8.13
N ILE A 73 1.01 4.70 7.50
CA ILE A 73 0.29 4.00 6.44
C ILE A 73 -1.06 3.49 6.94
N VAL A 74 -1.10 2.88 8.13
CA VAL A 74 -2.34 2.38 8.71
C VAL A 74 -3.30 3.54 8.99
N ALA A 75 -2.88 4.57 9.73
CA ALA A 75 -3.72 5.72 10.06
C ALA A 75 -4.34 6.34 8.80
N PHE A 76 -3.53 6.72 7.82
CA PHE A 76 -4.00 7.39 6.59
C PHE A 76 -4.87 6.51 5.68
N THR A 77 -4.79 5.18 5.80
CA THR A 77 -5.66 4.28 5.03
C THR A 77 -7.10 4.28 5.58
N TYR A 78 -7.29 4.59 6.86
CA TYR A 78 -8.60 4.62 7.52
C TYR A 78 -9.13 6.03 7.79
N VAL A 79 -8.27 7.05 7.81
CA VAL A 79 -8.73 8.44 7.77
C VAL A 79 -9.47 8.65 6.46
N GLY A 80 -10.77 8.95 6.57
CA GLY A 80 -11.68 9.08 5.43
C GLY A 80 -11.43 10.33 4.57
N ILE A 81 -12.50 11.09 4.32
CA ILE A 81 -12.53 12.16 3.31
C ILE A 81 -11.54 13.29 3.62
N PHE A 82 -11.21 13.52 4.89
CA PHE A 82 -10.29 14.60 5.34
C PHE A 82 -8.80 14.26 5.26
N LYS A 83 -8.41 13.10 4.75
CA LYS A 83 -7.00 12.66 4.74
C LYS A 83 -6.06 13.58 3.97
N SER A 84 -6.53 14.24 2.92
CA SER A 84 -5.71 15.13 2.08
C SER A 84 -5.33 16.44 2.77
N MET A 85 -6.08 16.83 3.80
CA MET A 85 -5.83 18.04 4.59
C MET A 85 -4.85 17.80 5.75
N LEU A 86 -4.57 16.53 6.08
CA LEU A 86 -3.66 16.21 7.19
C LEU A 86 -2.20 16.41 6.80
N PRO A 87 -1.36 16.87 7.76
CA PRO A 87 0.09 16.91 7.55
C PRO A 87 0.60 15.50 7.25
N PHE A 88 1.65 15.38 6.44
CA PHE A 88 2.25 14.11 6.00
C PHE A 88 1.43 13.27 5.00
N TYR A 89 0.32 13.76 4.45
CA TYR A 89 -0.41 13.08 3.38
C TYR A 89 0.48 12.73 2.18
N ASN A 90 1.35 13.64 1.75
CA ASN A 90 2.27 13.38 0.64
C ASN A 90 3.26 12.24 0.94
N LYS A 91 3.71 12.10 2.20
CA LYS A 91 4.55 10.97 2.63
C LYS A 91 3.77 9.66 2.63
N TYR A 92 2.51 9.69 3.05
CA TYR A 92 1.61 8.53 2.92
C TYR A 92 1.48 8.10 1.45
N ILE A 93 1.21 9.03 0.53
CA ILE A 93 1.09 8.73 -0.90
C ILE A 93 2.38 8.15 -1.45
N GLN A 94 3.54 8.68 -1.06
CA GLN A 94 4.83 8.13 -1.43
C GLN A 94 4.98 6.66 -0.98
N TYR A 95 4.66 6.33 0.27
CA TYR A 95 4.76 4.96 0.76
C TYR A 95 3.74 4.01 0.13
N ARG A 96 2.50 4.48 -0.09
CA ARG A 96 1.48 3.73 -0.83
C ARG A 96 1.96 3.44 -2.25
N GLY A 97 2.45 4.45 -2.97
CA GLY A 97 3.01 4.30 -4.31
C GLY A 97 4.19 3.33 -4.37
N GLN A 98 5.07 3.34 -3.37
CA GLN A 98 6.17 2.36 -3.28
C GLN A 98 5.67 0.92 -3.11
N ILE A 99 4.60 0.69 -2.35
CA ILE A 99 4.05 -0.65 -2.13
C ILE A 99 3.28 -1.11 -3.37
N THR A 100 2.37 -0.28 -3.87
CA THR A 100 1.55 -0.57 -5.05
C THR A 100 2.40 -0.71 -6.30
N GLY A 101 3.39 0.16 -6.50
CA GLY A 101 4.32 0.06 -7.63
C GLY A 101 5.16 -1.22 -7.57
N HIS A 102 5.65 -1.60 -6.40
CA HIS A 102 6.40 -2.85 -6.24
C HIS A 102 5.53 -4.09 -6.49
N PHE A 103 4.26 -4.04 -6.09
CA PHE A 103 3.28 -5.07 -6.42
C PHE A 103 3.08 -5.18 -7.93
N LEU A 104 2.83 -4.07 -8.64
CA LEU A 104 2.62 -4.08 -10.09
C LEU A 104 3.85 -4.56 -10.85
N LEU A 105 5.06 -4.17 -10.42
CA LEU A 105 6.32 -4.67 -10.98
C LEU A 105 6.53 -6.17 -10.73
N SER A 106 5.87 -6.73 -9.71
CA SER A 106 5.85 -8.17 -9.41
C SER A 106 4.76 -8.92 -10.20
N THR A 107 4.11 -8.26 -11.16
CA THR A 107 3.08 -8.83 -12.04
C THR A 107 3.46 -8.68 -13.51
N ASP A 108 2.69 -9.31 -14.38
CA ASP A 108 2.81 -9.16 -15.83
C ASP A 108 2.10 -7.91 -16.38
N PHE A 109 1.54 -7.03 -15.53
CA PHE A 109 0.76 -5.86 -15.95
C PHE A 109 1.48 -4.99 -17.00
N PHE A 110 2.78 -4.74 -16.81
CA PHE A 110 3.57 -3.96 -17.76
C PHE A 110 3.94 -4.75 -19.03
N MET A 111 4.08 -6.07 -18.93
CA MET A 111 4.31 -6.94 -20.09
C MET A 111 3.06 -7.01 -20.98
N GLN A 112 1.87 -6.90 -20.37
CA GLN A 112 0.57 -6.84 -21.03
C GLN A 112 0.16 -5.41 -21.45
N LYS A 113 1.13 -4.50 -21.64
CA LYS A 113 0.91 -3.13 -22.13
C LYS A 113 0.00 -2.27 -21.23
N MET A 114 -0.09 -2.60 -19.93
CA MET A 114 -0.93 -1.90 -18.97
C MET A 114 -2.44 -1.91 -19.34
N ASP A 115 -2.89 -2.87 -20.14
CA ASP A 115 -4.29 -3.00 -20.54
C ASP A 115 -5.16 -3.43 -19.34
N PRO A 116 -6.09 -2.59 -18.85
CA PRO A 116 -6.92 -2.93 -17.69
C PRO A 116 -7.92 -4.06 -18.00
N ASN A 117 -8.17 -4.36 -19.27
CA ASN A 117 -9.10 -5.41 -19.68
C ASN A 117 -8.48 -6.80 -19.64
N GLN A 118 -7.16 -6.90 -19.59
CA GLN A 118 -6.44 -8.17 -19.50
C GLN A 118 -6.30 -8.61 -18.05
N GLN A 119 -6.20 -9.93 -17.87
CA GLN A 119 -6.05 -10.51 -16.55
C GLN A 119 -4.61 -10.37 -16.09
N VAL A 120 -4.41 -9.63 -14.99
CA VAL A 120 -3.10 -9.40 -14.39
C VAL A 120 -2.76 -10.57 -13.47
N GLN A 121 -1.62 -11.19 -13.73
CA GLN A 121 -1.12 -12.33 -12.99
C GLN A 121 0.13 -11.96 -12.20
N TYR A 122 0.19 -12.44 -10.95
CA TYR A 122 1.41 -12.37 -10.16
C TYR A 122 2.45 -13.32 -10.75
N THR A 123 3.63 -12.79 -11.06
CA THR A 123 4.72 -13.56 -11.67
C THR A 123 5.71 -13.99 -10.58
N GLN A 124 6.40 -13.02 -10.00
CA GLN A 124 7.38 -13.21 -8.94
C GLN A 124 7.66 -11.90 -8.24
N PHE A 125 8.22 -11.97 -7.04
CA PHE A 125 8.60 -10.78 -6.30
C PHE A 125 9.67 -9.97 -7.04
N TYR A 126 9.38 -8.71 -7.35
CA TYR A 126 10.29 -7.83 -8.07
C TYR A 126 11.55 -7.55 -7.25
N ASN A 127 12.70 -7.99 -7.74
CA ASN A 127 13.99 -7.67 -7.15
C ASN A 127 14.93 -7.16 -8.25
N PRO A 128 15.28 -5.85 -8.25
CA PRO A 128 16.08 -5.25 -9.31
C PRO A 128 17.49 -5.84 -9.41
N TYR A 129 17.99 -6.49 -8.36
CA TYR A 129 19.33 -7.09 -8.34
C TYR A 129 19.35 -8.56 -8.78
N ARG A 130 18.18 -9.19 -8.96
CA ARG A 130 18.07 -10.61 -9.35
C ARG A 130 17.47 -10.82 -10.74
N GLN A 131 16.93 -9.76 -11.35
CA GLN A 131 16.28 -9.81 -12.66
C GLN A 131 17.13 -9.06 -13.68
N ALA A 132 17.13 -9.53 -14.93
CA ALA A 132 17.71 -8.77 -16.02
C ALA A 132 17.02 -7.40 -16.12
N CYS A 133 17.79 -6.33 -16.31
CA CYS A 133 17.26 -4.97 -16.48
C CYS A 133 16.38 -4.91 -17.74
N TYR A 134 15.08 -5.11 -17.57
CA TYR A 134 14.08 -4.88 -18.60
C TYR A 134 13.42 -3.53 -18.33
N ASN A 135 13.44 -2.63 -19.31
CA ASN A 135 12.68 -1.39 -19.23
C ASN A 135 11.22 -1.71 -19.58
N PRO A 136 10.26 -1.63 -18.62
CA PRO A 136 8.86 -1.95 -18.89
C PRO A 136 8.21 -1.03 -19.93
N PHE A 137 8.87 0.06 -20.32
CA PHE A 137 8.40 1.02 -21.31
C PHE A 137 9.17 0.97 -22.63
N SER A 138 10.22 0.14 -22.79
CA SER A 138 11.03 0.19 -24.02
C SER A 138 10.37 -0.42 -25.25
N THR A 139 9.26 -1.15 -25.11
CA THR A 139 8.52 -1.74 -26.22
C THR A 139 7.46 -0.77 -26.74
N HIS A 140 7.86 0.40 -27.26
CA HIS A 140 6.92 1.42 -27.76
C HIS A 140 6.21 1.08 -29.08
N TYR A 141 6.63 0.02 -29.80
CA TYR A 141 5.98 -0.39 -31.03
C TYR A 141 4.91 -1.45 -30.76
N TYR A 142 3.65 -1.05 -30.90
CA TYR A 142 2.49 -1.93 -30.75
C TYR A 142 1.74 -1.98 -32.08
N PRO A 143 1.86 -3.04 -32.88
CA PRO A 143 0.95 -3.22 -34.01
C PRO A 143 -0.49 -3.38 -33.49
N GLU A 144 -1.45 -2.77 -34.19
CA GLU A 144 -2.87 -2.93 -33.88
C GLU A 144 -3.25 -4.41 -33.97
N LYS A 145 -4.04 -4.88 -32.99
CA LYS A 145 -4.61 -6.23 -33.05
C LYS A 145 -5.76 -6.17 -34.08
N VAL A 146 -5.56 -6.81 -35.24
CA VAL A 146 -6.61 -7.09 -36.23
C VAL A 146 -7.64 -8.04 -35.63
#